data_AF-A0A5J6MCQ7-F1
#
_entry.id   AF-A0A5J6MCQ7-F1
#
_cell.length_a   1.000
_cell.length_b   1.000
_cell.length_c   1.000
_cell.angle_alpha   90.00
_cell.angle_beta   90.00
_cell.angle_gamma   90.00
#
_symmetry.space_group_name_H-M   'P 1'
#
loop_
_entity.id
_entity.type
_entity.pdbx_description
1 polymer ?
#
loop_
_entity_poly.entity_id
_entity_poly.type
_entity_poly.pdbx_seq_one_letter_code
_entity_poly.pdbx_strand_id
1 'polypeptide(L)'
;MPRSQKNDNFIDKTFTILADILLQTLPTTKREREASTYYRDGMSAQSEGEYAEALRSYYKAMRLEIDPYDRSYILHNIGLIHTSNGKHARALEYYFQALERNSSLPQAFNNMAVICHHRGEEAIYQGNLEISEAWFDQAAEYWKQAIAPSPGNYIEAQNRLKITGRLSLFN
;
A
#
# COMPACT_ATOMS: atom_id res chain seq x y z
N MET A 1 57.90 -17.14 20.82
CA MET A 1 56.97 -16.06 20.40
C MET A 1 55.58 -16.40 20.95
N PRO A 2 54.94 -15.52 21.74
CA PRO A 2 53.69 -15.85 22.41
C PRO A 2 52.53 -15.79 21.41
N ARG A 3 51.73 -16.86 21.36
CA ARG A 3 50.45 -16.86 20.64
C ARG A 3 49.50 -15.95 21.40
N SER A 4 49.02 -14.94 20.68
CA SER A 4 47.94 -14.03 21.07
C SER A 4 46.88 -14.76 21.90
N GLN A 5 46.66 -14.29 23.13
CA GLN A 5 45.46 -14.61 23.88
C GLN A 5 44.28 -14.28 22.96
N LYS A 6 43.65 -15.32 22.41
CA LYS A 6 42.32 -15.18 21.82
C LYS A 6 41.47 -14.56 22.91
N ASN A 7 41.14 -13.28 22.73
CA ASN A 7 40.10 -12.63 23.49
C ASN A 7 38.85 -13.48 23.26
N ASP A 8 38.58 -14.39 24.19
CA ASP A 8 37.28 -14.98 24.44
C ASP A 8 36.39 -13.83 24.92
N ASN A 9 36.09 -12.93 23.99
CA ASN A 9 35.50 -11.65 24.26
C ASN A 9 34.06 -11.96 24.65
N PHE A 10 33.75 -11.81 25.93
CA PHE A 10 32.41 -12.00 26.48
C PHE A 10 31.34 -11.26 25.65
N ILE A 11 31.72 -10.12 25.09
CA ILE A 11 30.91 -9.31 24.16
C ILE A 11 30.57 -10.09 22.87
N ASP A 12 31.51 -10.82 22.27
CA ASP A 12 31.30 -11.59 21.03
C ASP A 12 30.34 -12.76 21.26
N LYS A 13 30.55 -13.52 22.34
CA LYS A 13 29.65 -14.62 22.74
C LYS A 13 28.24 -14.12 23.07
N THR A 14 28.13 -12.98 23.76
CA THR A 14 26.84 -12.37 24.08
C THR A 14 26.14 -11.87 22.82
N PHE A 15 26.88 -11.30 21.86
CA PHE A 15 26.34 -10.88 20.57
C PHE A 15 25.85 -12.08 19.75
N THR A 16 26.60 -13.18 19.71
CA THR A 16 26.17 -14.42 19.05
C THR A 16 24.90 -14.99 19.68
N ILE A 17 24.82 -15.06 21.01
CA ILE A 17 23.63 -15.57 21.70
C ILE A 17 22.41 -14.65 21.45
N LEU A 18 22.60 -13.33 21.49
CA LEU A 18 21.53 -12.38 21.19
C LEU A 18 21.11 -12.49 19.72
N ALA A 19 22.04 -12.64 18.79
CA ALA A 19 21.74 -12.87 17.37
C ALA A 19 20.99 -14.19 17.16
N ASP A 20 21.38 -15.28 17.83
CA ASP A 20 20.71 -16.57 17.75
C ASP A 20 19.31 -16.53 18.37
N ILE A 21 19.14 -15.86 19.51
CA ILE A 21 17.82 -15.62 20.12
C ILE A 21 16.99 -14.75 19.19
N LEU A 22 17.55 -13.68 18.62
CA LEU A 22 16.86 -12.85 17.63
C LEU A 22 16.50 -13.65 16.38
N LEU A 23 17.32 -14.57 15.90
CA LEU A 23 17.02 -15.45 14.77
C LEU A 23 16.00 -16.56 15.12
N GLN A 24 15.97 -17.02 16.37
CA GLN A 24 14.99 -17.98 16.87
C GLN A 24 13.63 -17.31 17.19
N THR A 25 13.64 -16.03 17.57
CA THR A 25 12.46 -15.24 17.95
C THR A 25 11.93 -14.34 16.84
N LEU A 26 12.74 -14.04 15.81
CA LEU A 26 12.33 -13.52 14.50
C LEU A 26 12.29 -14.72 13.56
N PRO A 27 11.18 -15.47 13.55
CA PRO A 27 11.12 -16.56 12.65
C PRO A 27 10.90 -15.93 11.27
N THR A 28 11.97 -15.74 10.49
CA THR A 28 11.84 -15.61 9.03
C THR A 28 11.35 -16.95 8.52
N THR A 29 10.08 -17.22 8.83
CA THR A 29 9.47 -18.53 8.75
C THR A 29 9.49 -18.92 7.29
N LYS A 30 9.62 -20.22 7.01
CA LYS A 30 9.30 -20.76 5.69
C LYS A 30 8.01 -20.14 5.11
N ARG A 31 7.02 -19.88 5.97
CA ARG A 31 5.77 -19.19 5.67
C ARG A 31 5.95 -17.75 5.17
N GLU A 32 6.73 -16.89 5.83
CA GLU A 32 7.01 -15.52 5.36
C GLU A 32 7.74 -15.53 4.01
N ARG A 33 8.70 -16.43 3.83
CA ARG A 33 9.37 -16.59 2.52
C ARG A 33 8.37 -16.99 1.44
N GLU A 34 7.49 -17.95 1.72
CA GLU A 34 6.42 -18.36 0.81
C GLU A 34 5.44 -17.20 0.53
N ALA A 35 5.06 -16.41 1.54
CA ALA A 35 4.23 -15.23 1.36
C ALA A 35 4.89 -14.22 0.41
N SER A 36 6.18 -13.93 0.62
CA SER A 36 6.97 -13.03 -0.22
C SER A 36 7.10 -13.54 -1.65
N THR A 37 7.29 -14.85 -1.85
CA THR A 37 7.30 -15.47 -3.19
C THR A 37 5.96 -15.24 -3.90
N TYR A 38 4.83 -15.60 -3.26
CA TYR A 38 3.52 -15.38 -3.88
C TYR A 38 3.22 -13.89 -4.13
N TYR A 39 3.70 -13.00 -3.26
CA TYR A 39 3.56 -11.56 -3.49
C TYR A 39 4.33 -11.10 -4.74
N ARG A 40 5.57 -11.57 -4.92
CA ARG A 40 6.39 -11.28 -6.11
C ARG A 40 5.78 -11.86 -7.38
N ASP A 41 5.28 -13.10 -7.33
CA ASP A 41 4.57 -13.72 -8.45
C ASP A 41 3.33 -12.91 -8.84
N GLY A 42 2.60 -12.41 -7.83
CA GLY A 42 1.45 -11.53 -8.03
C GLY A 42 1.83 -10.22 -8.73
N MET A 43 2.92 -9.58 -8.31
CA MET A 43 3.43 -8.37 -8.95
C MET A 43 3.88 -8.63 -10.40
N SER A 44 4.56 -9.75 -10.65
CA SER A 44 5.00 -10.14 -12.00
C SER A 44 3.80 -10.32 -12.93
N ALA A 45 2.83 -11.15 -12.55
CA ALA A 45 1.62 -11.38 -13.32
C ALA A 45 0.81 -10.09 -13.53
N GLN A 46 0.75 -9.21 -12.52
CA GLN A 46 0.09 -7.90 -12.67
C GLN A 46 0.78 -7.02 -13.72
N SER A 47 2.12 -7.01 -13.75
CA SER A 47 2.88 -6.23 -14.73
C SER A 47 2.71 -6.75 -16.16
N GLU A 48 2.41 -8.05 -16.30
CA GLU A 48 2.11 -8.70 -17.57
C GLU A 48 0.63 -8.55 -18.00
N GLY A 49 -0.22 -7.97 -17.14
CA GLY A 49 -1.66 -7.81 -17.40
C GLY A 49 -2.50 -9.05 -17.04
N GLU A 50 -1.88 -10.10 -16.51
CA GLU A 50 -2.51 -11.36 -16.10
C GLU A 50 -3.22 -11.23 -14.75
N TYR A 51 -4.25 -10.38 -14.70
CA TYR A 51 -4.92 -9.98 -13.46
C TYR A 51 -5.57 -11.11 -12.66
N ALA A 52 -6.08 -12.15 -13.34
CA ALA A 52 -6.64 -13.30 -12.65
C ALA A 52 -5.58 -14.11 -11.89
N GLU A 53 -4.41 -14.29 -12.52
CA GLU A 53 -3.26 -14.95 -11.89
C GLU A 53 -2.68 -14.10 -10.77
N ALA A 54 -2.53 -12.80 -11.00
CA ALA A 54 -2.04 -11.87 -9.98
C ALA A 54 -2.90 -11.91 -8.70
N LEU A 55 -4.24 -11.87 -8.84
CA LEU A 55 -5.17 -12.00 -7.71
C LEU A 55 -5.00 -13.33 -6.99
N ARG A 56 -4.88 -14.45 -7.73
CA ARG A 56 -4.66 -15.77 -7.14
C ARG A 56 -3.39 -15.79 -6.28
N SER A 57 -2.30 -15.22 -6.78
CA SER A 57 -1.02 -15.14 -6.06
C SER A 57 -1.11 -14.20 -4.86
N TYR A 58 -1.70 -13.01 -5.00
CA TYR A 58 -1.92 -12.10 -3.88
C TYR A 58 -2.81 -12.70 -2.78
N TYR A 59 -3.86 -13.47 -3.11
CA TYR A 59 -4.66 -14.14 -2.09
C TYR A 59 -3.90 -15.24 -1.36
N LYS A 60 -2.98 -15.94 -2.02
CA LYS A 60 -2.08 -16.89 -1.34
C LYS A 60 -1.12 -16.16 -0.41
N ALA A 61 -0.50 -15.07 -0.88
CA ALA A 61 0.35 -14.22 -0.06
C ALA A 61 -0.41 -13.70 1.17
N MET A 62 -1.63 -13.18 1.00
CA MET A 62 -2.50 -12.67 2.06
C MET A 62 -2.84 -13.69 3.16
N ARG A 63 -2.94 -14.98 2.81
CA ARG A 63 -3.21 -16.05 3.79
C ARG A 63 -1.98 -16.39 4.63
N LEU A 64 -0.80 -16.25 4.02
CA LEU A 64 0.46 -16.60 4.66
C LEU A 64 1.04 -15.41 5.44
N GLU A 65 0.87 -14.19 4.94
CA GLU A 65 1.38 -13.00 5.59
C GLU A 65 0.59 -12.67 6.86
N ILE A 66 1.33 -12.40 7.94
CA ILE A 66 0.77 -12.08 9.25
C ILE A 66 1.06 -10.63 9.64
N ASP A 67 2.12 -10.04 9.10
CA ASP A 67 2.49 -8.67 9.42
C ASP A 67 1.45 -7.69 8.86
N PRO A 68 0.82 -6.83 9.70
CA PRO A 68 -0.20 -5.91 9.24
C PRO A 68 0.31 -4.93 8.17
N TYR A 69 1.56 -4.48 8.30
CA TYR A 69 2.14 -3.51 7.38
C TYR A 69 2.36 -4.13 5.99
N ASP A 70 2.92 -5.33 5.90
CA ASP A 70 3.09 -6.03 4.62
C ASP A 70 1.74 -6.42 3.99
N ARG A 71 0.77 -6.85 4.80
CA ARG A 71 -0.60 -7.12 4.31
C ARG A 71 -1.25 -5.88 3.69
N SER A 72 -0.92 -4.68 4.16
CA SER A 72 -1.46 -3.45 3.58
C SER A 72 -1.11 -3.28 2.10
N TYR A 73 0.12 -3.62 1.71
CA TYR A 73 0.57 -3.57 0.31
C TYR A 73 -0.09 -4.63 -0.57
N ILE A 74 -0.27 -5.84 -0.03
CA ILE A 74 -0.98 -6.90 -0.76
C ILE A 74 -2.45 -6.47 -1.01
N LEU A 75 -3.14 -5.93 0.00
CA LEU A 75 -4.51 -5.39 -0.15
C LEU A 75 -4.54 -4.25 -1.17
N HIS A 76 -3.57 -3.34 -1.11
CA HIS A 76 -3.46 -2.25 -2.07
C HIS A 76 -3.33 -2.75 -3.51
N ASN A 77 -2.49 -3.76 -3.76
CA ASN A 77 -2.31 -4.32 -5.10
C ASN A 77 -3.56 -5.07 -5.61
N ILE A 78 -4.28 -5.76 -4.72
CA ILE A 78 -5.61 -6.33 -5.04
C ILE A 78 -6.59 -5.20 -5.43
N GLY A 79 -6.58 -4.09 -4.68
CA GLY A 79 -7.37 -2.90 -4.98
C GLY A 79 -7.04 -2.31 -6.35
N LEU A 80 -5.74 -2.19 -6.70
CA LEU A 80 -5.28 -1.76 -8.03
C LEU A 80 -5.87 -2.61 -9.15
N ILE A 81 -5.82 -3.93 -9.02
CA ILE A 81 -6.41 -4.83 -10.03
C ILE A 81 -7.93 -4.63 -10.14
N HIS A 82 -8.63 -4.41 -9.03
CA HIS A 82 -10.06 -4.11 -9.07
C HIS A 82 -10.35 -2.76 -9.73
N THR A 83 -9.51 -1.75 -9.53
CA THR A 83 -9.58 -0.46 -10.23
C THR A 83 -9.43 -0.65 -11.74
N SER A 84 -8.39 -1.38 -12.19
CA SER A 84 -8.17 -1.66 -13.62
C SER A 84 -9.33 -2.42 -14.28
N ASN A 85 -10.05 -3.24 -13.51
CA ASN A 85 -11.21 -3.98 -13.97
C ASN A 85 -12.53 -3.19 -13.88
N GLY A 86 -12.50 -1.89 -13.56
CA GLY A 86 -13.70 -1.05 -13.39
C GLY A 86 -14.53 -1.38 -12.14
N LYS A 87 -14.05 -2.26 -11.25
CA LYS A 87 -14.74 -2.70 -10.03
C LYS A 87 -14.47 -1.71 -8.89
N HIS A 88 -14.81 -0.45 -9.10
CA HIS A 88 -14.45 0.67 -8.20
C HIS A 88 -14.93 0.49 -6.75
N ALA A 89 -16.12 -0.04 -6.52
CA ALA A 89 -16.62 -0.30 -5.16
C ALA A 89 -15.72 -1.27 -4.39
N ARG A 90 -15.36 -2.40 -5.02
CA ARG A 90 -14.43 -3.39 -4.43
C ARG A 90 -13.04 -2.82 -4.25
N ALA A 91 -12.56 -2.03 -5.21
CA ALA A 91 -11.26 -1.38 -5.09
C ALA A 91 -11.19 -0.47 -3.84
N LEU A 92 -12.22 0.36 -3.63
CA LEU A 92 -12.33 1.20 -2.44
C LEU A 92 -12.33 0.36 -1.16
N GLU A 93 -13.10 -0.74 -1.09
CA GLU A 93 -13.09 -1.65 0.07
C GLU A 93 -11.68 -2.18 0.39
N TYR A 94 -10.92 -2.59 -0.62
CA TYR A 94 -9.54 -3.07 -0.43
C TYR A 94 -8.58 -1.95 -0.01
N TYR A 95 -8.73 -0.74 -0.57
CA TYR A 95 -7.92 0.41 -0.15
C TYR A 95 -8.22 0.82 1.29
N PHE A 96 -9.49 0.81 1.72
CA PHE A 96 -9.85 1.04 3.12
C PHE A 96 -9.22 0.00 4.04
N GLN A 97 -9.33 -1.30 3.70
CA GLN A 97 -8.69 -2.35 4.48
C GLN A 97 -7.16 -2.22 4.53
N ALA A 98 -6.53 -1.73 3.45
CA ALA A 98 -5.10 -1.44 3.45
C ALA A 98 -4.77 -0.31 4.43
N LEU A 99 -5.55 0.77 4.40
CA LEU A 99 -5.37 1.95 5.25
C LEU A 99 -5.67 1.68 6.73
N GLU A 100 -6.59 0.77 7.05
CA GLU A 100 -6.82 0.31 8.43
C GLU A 100 -5.57 -0.35 9.05
N ARG A 101 -4.73 -0.97 8.21
CA ARG A 101 -3.49 -1.65 8.64
C ARG A 101 -2.27 -0.74 8.55
N ASN A 102 -2.26 0.15 7.57
CA ASN A 102 -1.21 1.13 7.36
C ASN A 102 -1.86 2.45 6.94
N SER A 103 -2.13 3.31 7.91
CA SER A 103 -2.74 4.61 7.69
C SER A 103 -1.83 5.57 6.90
N SER A 104 -0.55 5.24 6.75
CA SER A 104 0.45 6.03 6.02
C SER A 104 0.75 5.40 4.66
N LEU A 105 -0.29 5.15 3.86
CA LEU A 105 -0.17 4.60 2.50
C LEU A 105 -0.69 5.61 1.45
N PRO A 106 0.09 6.65 1.10
CA PRO A 106 -0.36 7.72 0.21
C PRO A 106 -0.78 7.25 -1.19
N GLN A 107 -0.24 6.12 -1.67
CA GLN A 107 -0.65 5.51 -2.94
C GLN A 107 -2.11 5.04 -2.89
N ALA A 108 -2.57 4.50 -1.75
CA ALA A 108 -3.97 4.07 -1.60
C ALA A 108 -4.91 5.29 -1.63
N PHE A 109 -4.57 6.35 -0.90
CA PHE A 109 -5.31 7.60 -0.94
C PHE A 109 -5.38 8.19 -2.36
N ASN A 110 -4.26 8.22 -3.08
CA ASN A 110 -4.25 8.71 -4.46
C ASN A 110 -5.20 7.91 -5.37
N ASN A 111 -5.20 6.57 -5.27
CA ASN A 111 -6.08 5.74 -6.08
C ASN A 111 -7.55 5.91 -5.70
N MET A 112 -7.86 6.03 -4.40
CA MET A 112 -9.22 6.34 -3.94
C MET A 112 -9.70 7.69 -4.45
N ALA A 113 -8.82 8.70 -4.46
CA ALA A 113 -9.12 10.02 -5.01
C ALA A 113 -9.46 9.96 -6.50
N VAL A 114 -8.67 9.21 -7.28
CA VAL A 114 -8.93 9.00 -8.72
C VAL A 114 -10.28 8.32 -8.94
N ILE A 115 -10.63 7.31 -8.13
CA ILE A 115 -11.94 6.67 -8.20
C ILE A 115 -13.07 7.66 -7.88
N CYS A 116 -12.92 8.45 -6.83
CA CYS A 116 -13.93 9.46 -6.45
C CYS A 116 -14.10 10.50 -7.55
N HIS A 117 -13.00 10.96 -8.16
CA HIS A 117 -13.04 11.89 -9.28
C HIS A 117 -13.82 11.31 -10.47
N HIS A 118 -13.53 10.06 -10.86
CA HIS A 118 -14.25 9.39 -11.93
C HIS A 118 -15.76 9.28 -11.63
N ARG A 119 -16.14 9.00 -10.39
CA ARG A 119 -17.56 8.97 -9.98
C ARG A 119 -18.21 10.36 -10.02
N GLY A 120 -17.45 11.41 -9.72
CA GLY A 120 -17.90 12.79 -9.92
C GLY A 120 -18.19 13.07 -11.39
N GLU A 121 -17.26 12.75 -12.28
CA GLU A 121 -17.45 12.89 -13.74
C GLU A 121 -18.66 12.10 -14.24
N GLU A 122 -18.84 10.85 -13.79
CA GLU A 122 -20.00 10.02 -14.11
C GLU A 122 -21.31 10.67 -13.64
N ALA A 123 -21.32 11.25 -12.44
CA ALA A 123 -22.48 11.95 -11.89
C ALA A 123 -22.85 13.20 -12.72
N ILE A 124 -21.87 13.93 -13.27
CA ILE A 124 -22.11 15.02 -14.23
C ILE A 124 -22.85 14.48 -15.46
N TYR A 125 -22.36 13.38 -16.05
CA TYR A 125 -22.99 12.79 -17.23
C TYR A 125 -24.43 12.34 -16.97
N GLN A 126 -24.73 11.96 -15.74
CA GLN A 126 -26.08 11.59 -15.30
C GLN A 126 -26.95 12.80 -14.89
N GLY A 127 -26.41 14.03 -14.90
CA GLY A 127 -27.11 15.25 -14.51
C GLY A 127 -27.22 15.47 -12.99
N ASN A 128 -26.51 14.68 -12.18
CA ASN A 128 -26.57 14.71 -10.72
C ASN A 128 -25.46 15.60 -10.14
N LEU A 129 -25.59 16.92 -10.30
CA LEU A 129 -24.56 17.89 -9.92
C LEU A 129 -24.21 17.89 -8.42
N GLU A 130 -25.19 17.72 -7.54
CA GLU A 130 -24.94 17.66 -6.09
C GLU A 130 -24.06 16.44 -5.71
N ILE A 131 -24.38 15.27 -6.26
CA ILE A 131 -23.61 14.05 -6.06
C ILE A 131 -22.21 14.20 -6.65
N SER A 132 -22.09 14.87 -7.81
CA SER A 132 -20.81 15.15 -8.43
C SER A 132 -19.89 15.98 -7.53
N GLU A 133 -20.39 17.08 -6.96
CA GLU A 133 -19.58 17.94 -6.08
C GLU A 133 -19.13 17.18 -4.83
N ALA A 134 -20.01 16.38 -4.21
CA ALA A 134 -19.64 15.55 -3.07
C ALA A 134 -18.50 14.56 -3.40
N TRP A 135 -18.54 13.95 -4.58
CA TRP A 135 -17.45 13.06 -5.03
C TRP A 135 -16.14 13.81 -5.28
N PHE A 136 -16.18 15.02 -5.85
CA PHE A 136 -14.99 15.83 -6.05
C PHE A 136 -14.37 16.33 -4.75
N ASP A 137 -15.20 16.68 -3.77
CA ASP A 137 -14.72 17.06 -2.45
C ASP A 137 -14.06 15.89 -1.74
N GLN A 138 -14.66 14.69 -1.82
CA GLN A 138 -14.03 13.47 -1.30
C GLN A 138 -12.72 13.13 -2.02
N ALA A 139 -12.65 13.31 -3.35
CA ALA A 139 -11.42 13.12 -4.11
C ALA A 139 -10.30 14.08 -3.65
N ALA A 140 -10.65 15.35 -3.44
CA ALA A 140 -9.70 16.35 -2.97
C ALA A 140 -9.13 16.01 -1.60
N GLU A 141 -9.96 15.48 -0.70
CA GLU A 141 -9.54 15.11 0.65
C GLU A 141 -8.58 13.93 0.66
N TYR A 142 -8.81 12.93 -0.18
CA TYR A 142 -7.86 11.85 -0.36
C TYR A 142 -6.57 12.32 -1.04
N TRP A 143 -6.62 13.20 -2.04
CA TRP A 143 -5.40 13.76 -2.62
C TRP A 143 -4.57 14.55 -1.62
N LYS A 144 -5.20 15.34 -0.74
CA LYS A 144 -4.49 16.03 0.34
C LYS A 144 -3.77 15.04 1.27
N GLN A 145 -4.44 13.94 1.64
CA GLN A 145 -3.83 12.89 2.46
C GLN A 145 -2.69 12.17 1.73
N ALA A 146 -2.79 11.97 0.41
CA ALA A 146 -1.71 11.41 -0.39
C ALA A 146 -0.48 12.34 -0.49
N ILE A 147 -0.71 13.64 -0.61
CA ILE A 147 0.34 14.67 -0.78
C ILE A 147 1.10 14.92 0.53
N ALA A 148 0.41 14.94 1.67
CA ALA A 148 0.99 15.31 2.96
C ALA A 148 2.32 14.62 3.30
N PRO A 149 2.49 13.29 3.19
CA PRO A 149 3.75 12.62 3.51
C PRO A 149 4.83 12.77 2.44
N SER A 150 4.46 13.07 1.19
CA SER A 150 5.42 13.13 0.08
C SER A 150 4.95 14.08 -1.03
N PRO A 151 5.10 15.41 -0.83
CA PRO A 151 4.58 16.38 -1.78
C PRO A 151 5.17 16.27 -3.20
N GLY A 152 6.41 15.79 -3.34
CA GLY A 152 7.05 15.62 -4.64
C GLY A 152 6.46 14.51 -5.51
N ASN A 153 5.73 13.54 -4.93
CA ASN A 153 5.34 12.31 -5.63
C ASN A 153 3.96 12.40 -6.31
N TYR A 154 3.16 13.43 -6.01
CA TYR A 154 1.77 13.56 -6.47
C TYR A 154 1.51 14.92 -7.12
N ILE A 155 2.35 15.32 -8.07
CA ILE A 155 2.28 16.61 -8.78
C ILE A 155 0.94 16.76 -9.52
N GLU A 156 0.43 15.69 -10.13
CA GLU A 156 -0.87 15.72 -10.80
C GLU A 156 -2.02 16.04 -9.84
N ALA A 157 -2.04 15.38 -8.69
CA ALA A 157 -3.00 15.65 -7.63
C ALA A 157 -2.92 17.11 -7.15
N GLN A 158 -1.71 17.63 -6.94
CA GLN A 158 -1.51 19.03 -6.59
C GLN A 158 -2.05 19.99 -7.66
N ASN A 159 -1.76 19.71 -8.93
CA ASN A 159 -2.23 20.55 -10.04
C ASN A 159 -3.76 20.53 -10.12
N ARG A 160 -4.40 19.37 -9.95
CA ARG A 160 -5.87 19.27 -9.91
C ARG A 160 -6.46 20.06 -8.74
N LEU A 161 -5.88 19.96 -7.55
CA LEU A 161 -6.31 20.74 -6.39
C LEU A 161 -6.14 22.26 -6.61
N LYS A 162 -5.07 22.69 -7.29
CA LYS A 162 -4.88 24.11 -7.64
C LYS A 162 -5.93 24.61 -8.63
N ILE A 163 -6.13 23.87 -9.72
CA ILE A 163 -7.07 24.24 -10.80
C ILE A 163 -8.50 24.33 -10.26
N THR A 164 -8.88 23.41 -9.37
CA THR A 164 -10.22 23.37 -8.77
C THR A 164 -10.40 24.32 -7.59
N GLY A 165 -9.37 25.05 -7.17
CA GLY A 165 -9.41 25.91 -5.98
C GLY A 165 -9.49 25.14 -4.64
N ARG A 166 -9.35 23.81 -4.66
CA ARG A 166 -9.46 22.93 -3.49
C ARG A 166 -8.14 22.78 -2.70
N LEU A 167 -7.07 23.45 -3.13
CA LEU A 167 -5.78 23.44 -2.44
C LEU A 167 -5.76 24.31 -1.16
N SER A 168 -6.55 25.39 -1.11
CA SER A 168 -6.41 26.48 -0.13
C SER A 168 -7.36 26.44 1.08
N LEU A 169 -7.93 25.28 1.43
CA LEU A 169 -8.88 25.17 2.56
C LEU A 169 -8.21 24.82 3.92
N PHE A 170 -6.97 25.23 4.15
CA PHE A 170 -6.33 25.14 5.46
C PHE A 170 -5.87 26.53 5.93
N ASN A 171 -6.67 27.13 6.82
CA ASN A 171 -6.19 27.99 7.90
C ASN A 171 -6.45 27.24 9.21
#